data_AF-V5ZEZ9-F1
#
_entry.id   AF-V5ZEZ9-F1
#
_cell.length_a   1.000
_cell.length_b   1.000
_cell.length_c   1.000
_cell.angle_alpha   90.00
_cell.angle_beta   90.00
_cell.angle_gamma   90.00
#
_symmetry.space_group_name_H-M   'P 1'
#
loop_
_entity.id
_entity.type
_entity.pdbx_description
1 polymer ?
#
loop_
_entity_poly.entity_id
_entity_poly.type
_entity_poly.pdbx_seq_one_letter_code
_entity_poly.pdbx_strand_id
1 'polypeptide(L)'
;MSERYKLNARNVKINLNIKCHKFLPYVKNLQASSTNLCFKINTNIDEPKKYLEQNEIQIERGIVECTGVFSNMKSIYLKQTNGNLIELSNHRITESKPWKI
;
A
#
# COMPACT_ATOMS: atom_id res chain seq x y z
N MET A 1 -7.82 -4.23 -28.82
CA MET A 1 -8.73 -4.08 -27.66
C MET A 1 -7.88 -3.69 -26.46
N SER A 2 -8.16 -2.57 -25.80
CA SER A 2 -7.38 -2.12 -24.63
C SER A 2 -8.01 -2.66 -23.35
N GLU A 3 -7.29 -3.51 -22.63
CA GLU A 3 -7.76 -4.08 -21.36
C GLU A 3 -7.45 -3.14 -20.19
N ARG A 4 -8.40 -3.05 -19.24
CA ARG A 4 -8.26 -2.24 -18.03
C ARG A 4 -8.10 -3.15 -16.81
N TYR A 5 -6.90 -3.15 -16.24
CA TYR A 5 -6.61 -3.92 -15.04
C TYR A 5 -7.01 -3.15 -13.78
N LYS A 6 -7.62 -3.87 -12.83
CA LYS A 6 -8.13 -3.32 -11.57
C LYS A 6 -7.76 -4.27 -10.45
N LEU A 7 -7.29 -3.71 -9.34
CA LEU A 7 -7.17 -4.43 -8.07
C LEU A 7 -8.25 -3.92 -7.13
N ASN A 8 -9.05 -4.84 -6.59
CA ASN A 8 -10.08 -4.55 -5.61
C ASN A 8 -9.59 -5.01 -4.24
N ALA A 9 -9.47 -4.07 -3.30
CA ALA A 9 -9.14 -4.33 -1.91
C ALA A 9 -10.29 -3.84 -1.04
N ARG A 10 -11.24 -4.73 -0.74
CA ARG A 10 -12.50 -4.43 -0.04
C ARG A 10 -13.24 -3.23 -0.67
N ASN A 11 -13.20 -2.06 -0.03
CA ASN A 11 -13.90 -0.85 -0.45
C ASN A 11 -13.01 0.13 -1.25
N VAL A 12 -11.78 -0.27 -1.57
CA VAL A 12 -10.83 0.55 -2.31
C VAL A 12 -10.51 -0.13 -3.64
N LYS A 13 -10.47 0.68 -4.71
CA LYS A 13 -10.10 0.24 -6.05
C LYS A 13 -8.90 1.05 -6.51
N ILE A 14 -7.84 0.34 -6.91
CA ILE A 14 -6.66 0.96 -7.52
C ILE A 14 -6.76 0.73 -9.03
N ASN A 15 -6.81 1.82 -9.79
CA ASN A 15 -6.75 1.77 -11.24
C ASN A 15 -5.29 1.68 -11.68
N LEU A 16 -4.95 0.67 -12.47
CA LEU A 16 -3.63 0.52 -13.06
C LEU A 16 -3.64 1.07 -14.48
N ASN A 17 -2.75 2.01 -14.78
CA ASN A 17 -2.50 2.50 -16.13
C ASN A 17 -1.19 1.90 -16.62
N ILE A 18 -1.26 1.00 -17.60
CA ILE A 18 -0.08 0.40 -18.22
C ILE A 18 0.43 1.37 -19.29
N LYS A 19 1.77 1.55 -19.38
CA LYS A 19 2.44 2.57 -20.21
C LYS A 19 1.94 2.63 -21.66
N CYS A 20 1.56 1.48 -22.25
CA CYS A 20 1.06 1.37 -23.62
C CYS A 20 -0.48 1.42 -23.76
N HIS A 21 -1.23 1.52 -22.65
CA HIS A 21 -2.69 1.49 -22.62
C HIS A 21 -3.23 2.57 -21.66
N LYS A 22 -3.24 3.83 -22.14
CA LYS A 22 -3.74 4.98 -21.38
C LYS A 22 -5.25 5.15 -21.61
N PHE A 23 -6.02 5.27 -20.54
CA PHE A 23 -7.47 5.54 -20.59
C PHE A 23 -7.75 6.99 -20.22
N LEU A 24 -8.67 7.64 -20.92
CA LEU A 24 -9.11 9.00 -20.57
C LEU A 24 -10.16 8.97 -19.44
N PRO A 25 -10.15 9.96 -18.52
CA PRO A 25 -9.12 10.99 -18.35
C PRO A 25 -7.84 10.41 -17.73
N TYR A 26 -6.67 10.86 -18.21
CA TYR A 26 -5.37 10.49 -17.65
C TYR A 26 -4.53 11.72 -17.30
N VAL A 27 -3.57 11.54 -16.39
CA VAL A 27 -2.59 12.58 -16.05
C VAL A 27 -1.61 12.75 -17.22
N LYS A 28 -1.54 13.95 -17.81
CA LYS A 28 -0.73 14.24 -19.02
C LYS A 28 0.73 13.77 -18.89
N ASN A 29 1.32 13.92 -17.71
CA ASN A 29 2.71 13.53 -17.42
C ASN A 29 2.78 12.24 -16.59
N LEU A 30 2.21 11.14 -17.10
CA LEU A 30 2.39 9.81 -16.53
C LEU A 30 3.85 9.36 -16.71
N GLN A 31 4.72 9.71 -15.76
CA GLN A 31 5.99 9.01 -15.60
C GLN A 31 5.72 7.60 -15.06
N ALA A 32 6.60 6.63 -15.38
CA ALA A 32 6.62 5.35 -14.66
C ALA A 32 7.17 5.65 -13.25
N SER A 33 6.36 6.31 -12.44
CA SER A 33 6.71 6.73 -11.11
C SER A 33 6.54 5.54 -10.18
N SER A 34 7.57 5.30 -9.37
CA SER A 34 7.46 4.53 -8.14
C SER A 34 6.23 4.99 -7.37
N THR A 35 5.26 4.09 -7.17
CA THR A 35 4.08 4.38 -6.35
C THR A 35 4.39 3.99 -4.91
N ASN A 36 4.08 4.87 -3.97
CA ASN A 36 4.15 4.57 -2.54
C ASN A 36 2.72 4.46 -1.99
N LEU A 37 2.30 3.24 -1.60
CA LEU A 37 0.95 2.96 -1.12
C LEU A 37 0.99 2.38 0.30
N CYS A 38 0.22 2.98 1.20
CA CYS A 38 0.01 2.49 2.56
C CYS A 38 -1.37 1.85 2.69
N PHE A 39 -1.40 0.59 3.12
CA PHE A 39 -2.63 -0.16 3.41
C PHE A 39 -2.75 -0.41 4.90
N LYS A 40 -3.82 0.12 5.50
CA LYS A 40 -4.19 -0.23 6.87
C LYS A 40 -4.74 -1.64 6.93
N ILE A 41 -4.16 -2.47 7.80
CA ILE A 41 -4.61 -3.82 8.10
C ILE A 41 -5.14 -3.90 9.53
N ASN A 42 -6.14 -4.77 9.74
CA ASN A 42 -6.77 -4.97 11.05
C ASN A 42 -6.19 -6.17 11.82
N THR A 43 -5.26 -6.91 11.23
CA THR A 43 -4.55 -8.03 11.87
C THR A 43 -3.31 -7.52 12.60
N ASN A 44 -2.83 -8.27 13.61
CA ASN A 44 -1.54 -7.96 14.23
C ASN A 44 -0.45 -7.98 13.14
N ILE A 45 0.43 -6.97 13.13
CA ILE A 45 1.50 -6.79 12.14
C ILE A 45 2.49 -7.96 12.08
N ASP A 46 2.59 -8.78 13.15
CA ASP A 46 3.42 -9.99 13.17
C ASP A 46 2.89 -11.10 12.26
N GLU A 47 1.56 -11.22 12.09
CA GLU A 47 0.93 -12.23 11.22
C GLU A 47 1.30 -12.07 9.73
N PRO A 48 1.12 -10.88 9.10
CA PRO A 48 1.52 -10.69 7.72
C PRO A 48 3.04 -10.79 7.56
N LYS A 49 3.86 -10.35 8.54
CA LYS A 49 5.31 -10.56 8.49
C LYS A 49 5.64 -12.04 8.31
N LYS A 50 5.07 -12.88 9.17
CA LYS A 50 5.27 -14.33 9.13
C LYS A 50 4.79 -14.91 7.80
N TYR A 51 3.62 -14.51 7.33
CA TYR A 51 3.09 -14.95 6.04
C TYR A 51 4.03 -14.58 4.88
N LEU A 52 4.53 -13.34 4.84
CA LEU A 52 5.44 -12.86 3.81
C LEU A 52 6.75 -13.65 3.82
N GLU A 53 7.34 -13.86 5.00
CA GLU A 53 8.57 -14.65 5.17
C GLU A 53 8.38 -16.11 4.74
N GLN A 54 7.24 -16.73 5.08
CA GLN A 54 6.91 -18.10 4.69
C GLN A 54 6.70 -18.27 3.18
N ASN A 55 6.27 -17.22 2.48
CA ASN A 55 6.06 -17.23 1.04
C ASN A 55 7.26 -16.64 0.27
N GLU A 56 8.41 -16.47 0.93
CA GLU A 56 9.64 -15.92 0.34
C GLU A 56 9.44 -14.54 -0.31
N ILE A 57 8.48 -13.77 0.20
CA ILE A 57 8.22 -12.40 -0.26
C ILE A 57 9.21 -11.47 0.43
N GLN A 58 10.02 -10.78 -0.37
CA GLN A 58 11.05 -9.88 0.14
C GLN A 58 10.46 -8.71 0.92
N ILE A 59 10.84 -8.62 2.19
CA ILE A 59 10.59 -7.48 3.05
C ILE A 59 11.77 -6.52 2.91
N GLU A 60 11.51 -5.29 2.45
CA GLU A 60 12.54 -4.24 2.34
C GLU A 60 12.91 -3.70 3.72
N ARG A 61 11.90 -3.51 4.57
CA ARG A 61 12.08 -3.07 5.95
C ARG A 61 11.07 -3.80 6.84
N GLY A 62 11.59 -4.46 7.87
CA GLY A 62 10.80 -5.17 8.88
C GLY A 62 9.87 -4.24 9.66
N ILE A 63 9.26 -4.77 10.71
CA ILE A 63 8.32 -4.00 11.54
C ILE A 63 9.04 -2.78 12.13
N VAL A 64 8.56 -1.60 11.77
CA VAL A 64 9.07 -0.32 12.28
C VAL A 64 7.94 0.56 12.76
N GLU A 65 8.24 1.44 13.69
CA GLU A 65 7.28 2.45 14.14
C GLU A 65 7.21 3.60 13.13
N CYS A 66 5.99 4.01 12.81
CA CYS A 66 5.69 5.02 11.80
C CYS A 66 4.59 5.95 12.29
N THR A 67 4.54 7.16 11.74
CA THR A 67 3.46 8.11 12.03
C THR A 67 2.38 7.97 10.96
N GLY A 68 1.22 7.46 11.35
CA GLY A 68 0.04 7.44 10.50
C GLY A 68 -0.74 8.75 10.53
N VAL A 69 -1.76 8.85 9.67
CA VAL A 69 -2.64 10.04 9.61
C VAL A 69 -3.31 10.34 10.96
N PHE A 70 -3.66 9.29 11.73
CA PHE A 70 -4.42 9.44 12.98
C PHE A 70 -3.63 9.15 14.25
N SER A 71 -2.59 8.31 14.18
CA SER A 71 -1.79 7.92 15.34
C SER A 71 -0.52 7.17 14.92
N ASN A 72 0.34 6.89 15.90
CA ASN A 72 1.49 6.01 15.71
C ASN A 72 1.03 4.61 15.29
N MET A 73 1.73 4.05 14.31
CA MET A 73 1.47 2.74 13.74
C MET A 73 2.75 1.91 13.73
N LYS A 74 2.57 0.61 13.53
CA LYS A 74 3.64 -0.29 13.11
C LYS A 74 3.45 -0.62 11.65
N SER A 75 4.52 -0.56 10.86
CA SER A 75 4.47 -0.82 9.43
C SER A 75 5.55 -1.78 8.98
N ILE A 76 5.25 -2.51 7.90
CA ILE A 76 6.20 -3.35 7.15
C ILE A 76 6.23 -2.84 5.72
N TYR A 77 7.43 -2.76 5.14
CA TYR A 77 7.64 -2.28 3.78
C TYR A 77 8.04 -3.41 2.84
N LEU A 78 7.36 -3.49 1.71
CA LEU A 78 7.61 -4.42 0.62
C LEU A 78 8.08 -3.62 -0.59
N LYS A 79 9.22 -4.00 -1.15
CA LYS A 79 9.74 -3.40 -2.38
C LYS A 79 9.43 -4.29 -3.55
N GLN A 80 8.85 -3.71 -4.59
CA GLN A 80 8.62 -4.39 -5.86
C GLN A 80 9.68 -4.03 -6.90
N THR A 81 9.83 -4.92 -7.88
CA THR A 81 10.82 -4.85 -8.97
C THR A 81 10.72 -3.60 -9.85
N ASN A 82 9.57 -2.92 -9.85
CA ASN A 82 9.29 -1.71 -10.63
C ASN A 82 9.46 -0.40 -9.83
N GLY A 83 10.05 -0.47 -8.64
CA GLY A 83 10.25 0.68 -7.76
C GLY A 83 9.02 1.08 -6.94
N ASN A 84 7.91 0.34 -7.02
CA ASN A 84 6.79 0.56 -6.12
C ASN A 84 7.15 0.13 -4.69
N LEU A 85 6.68 0.92 -3.74
CA LEU A 85 6.78 0.64 -2.31
C LEU A 85 5.37 0.40 -1.77
N ILE A 86 5.16 -0.78 -1.19
CA ILE A 86 3.92 -1.12 -0.50
C ILE A 86 4.22 -1.14 0.99
N GLU A 87 3.45 -0.35 1.74
CA GLU A 87 3.47 -0.32 3.20
C GLU A 87 2.20 -1.02 3.72
N LEU A 88 2.38 -1.99 4.62
CA LEU A 88 1.29 -2.57 5.40
C LEU A 88 1.37 -2.03 6.82
N SER A 89 0.31 -1.39 7.31
CA SER A 89 0.35 -0.66 8.58
C SER A 89 -0.78 -1.10 9.51
N ASN A 90 -0.46 -1.29 10.78
CA ASN A 90 -1.41 -1.58 11.84
C ASN A 90 -1.26 -0.54 12.96
N HIS A 91 -2.37 0.06 13.38
CA HIS A 91 -2.35 0.98 14.51
C HIS A 91 -2.16 0.21 15.81
N ARG A 92 -1.39 0.78 16.75
CA ARG A 92 -1.66 0.47 18.16
C ARG A 92 -3.02 1.10 18.49
N ILE A 93 -3.96 0.29 18.96
CA ILE A 93 -5.25 0.82 19.46
C ILE A 93 -4.92 1.60 20.74
N THR A 94 -4.66 2.89 20.58
CA THR A 94 -4.65 3.87 21.66
C THR A 94 -5.38 5.09 21.12
N GLU A 95 -6.63 5.21 21.57
CA GLU A 95 -7.60 6.30 21.41
C GLU A 95 -7.46 7.22 20.19
N SER A 96 -8.40 7.06 19.26
CA SER A 96 -8.64 8.00 18.16
C SER A 96 -9.12 9.34 18.70
N LYS A 97 -8.37 10.42 18.50
CA LYS A 97 -8.97 11.77 18.45
C LYS A 97 -9.66 11.93 17.09
N PRO A 98 -11.00 12.06 17.05
CA PRO A 98 -11.69 12.35 15.80
C PRO A 98 -11.48 13.83 15.49
N TRP A 99 -10.85 14.15 14.38
CA TRP A 99 -10.95 15.51 13.85
C TRP A 99 -12.24 15.64 13.07
N LYS A 100 -12.99 16.70 13.42
CA LYS A 100 -14.04 17.29 12.61
C LYS A 100 -13.38 17.85 11.35
N ILE A 101 -13.84 17.41 10.19
CA ILE A 101 -13.80 18.21 8.96
C ILE A 101 -15.09 19.01 8.93
#